data_AF-A0AAU7K828-F1
#
_entry.id   AF-A0AAU7K828-F1
#
_cell.length_a   1.000
_cell.length_b   1.000
_cell.length_c   1.000
_cell.angle_alpha   90.00
_cell.angle_beta   90.00
_cell.angle_gamma   90.00
#
_symmetry.space_group_name_H-M   'P 1'
#
loop_
_entity.id
_entity.type
_entity.pdbx_description
1 polymer ?
#
loop_
_entity_poly.entity_id
_entity_poly.type
_entity_poly.pdbx_seq_one_letter_code
_entity_poly.pdbx_strand_id
1 'polypeptide(L)'
;MKKILILLLAVGGIIDVCCKKSDNNNDRPGEVYGKWKLTETLFDIGNGQGKYTKVTGEAKYLQVEKSGNQAGKFKGDAIPNLISFKILDSVRMEVYAKTYQMPVVFRYQVSANSLEINPPCIEGCGYRFVREQ
;
A
#
# COMPACT_ATOMS: atom_id res chain seq x y z
N MET A 1 25.01 -32.19 41.77
CA MET A 1 24.02 -31.72 40.77
C MET A 1 24.14 -30.20 40.63
N LYS A 2 25.07 -29.72 39.80
CA LYS A 2 25.26 -28.27 39.54
C LYS A 2 25.86 -27.98 38.16
N LYS A 3 26.04 -29.02 37.33
CA LYS A 3 26.65 -28.93 35.99
C LYS A 3 25.62 -29.05 34.85
N ILE A 4 24.35 -29.33 35.16
CA ILE A 4 23.27 -29.46 34.16
C ILE A 4 22.64 -28.10 33.84
N LEU A 5 22.75 -27.10 34.74
CA LEU A 5 22.12 -25.79 34.54
C LEU A 5 22.80 -24.92 33.48
N ILE A 6 24.05 -25.23 33.09
CA ILE A 6 24.83 -24.42 32.13
C ILE A 6 24.51 -24.82 30.68
N LEU A 7 23.94 -26.01 30.44
CA LEU A 7 23.68 -26.50 29.08
C LEU A 7 22.39 -25.92 28.45
N LEU A 8 21.46 -25.40 29.26
CA LEU A 8 20.17 -24.87 28.78
C LEU A 8 20.21 -23.39 28.35
N LEU A 9 21.30 -22.66 28.64
CA LEU A 9 21.47 -21.26 28.25
C LEU A 9 22.14 -21.08 26.87
N ALA A 10 22.68 -22.14 26.27
CA ALA A 10 23.38 -22.06 24.98
C ALA A 10 22.46 -22.18 23.75
N VAL A 11 21.19 -22.58 23.92
CA VAL A 11 20.27 -22.88 22.80
C VAL A 11 19.28 -21.72 22.51
N GLY A 12 19.18 -20.72 23.37
CA GLY A 12 18.20 -19.62 23.23
C GLY A 12 18.65 -18.41 22.41
N GLY A 13 19.89 -18.38 21.90
CA GLY A 13 20.53 -17.14 21.43
C GLY A 13 20.70 -16.95 19.91
N ILE A 14 19.99 -17.69 19.05
CA ILE A 14 20.28 -17.69 17.58
C ILE A 14 19.06 -17.32 16.72
N ILE A 15 18.06 -16.58 17.22
CA ILE A 15 16.87 -16.22 16.41
C ILE A 15 16.78 -14.73 16.00
N ASP A 16 17.71 -13.87 16.42
CA ASP A 16 17.61 -12.43 16.10
C ASP A 16 18.34 -11.97 14.82
N VAL A 17 18.77 -12.89 13.95
CA VAL A 17 19.43 -12.55 12.68
C VAL A 17 18.56 -12.91 11.48
N CYS A 18 17.35 -12.35 11.37
CA CYS A 18 16.74 -12.18 10.06
C CYS A 18 15.61 -11.14 10.05
N CYS A 19 15.99 -9.86 10.03
CA CYS A 19 15.26 -8.84 9.28
C CYS A 19 16.14 -7.60 9.15
N LYS A 20 17.17 -7.67 8.31
CA LYS A 20 17.69 -6.44 7.70
C LYS A 20 16.65 -6.02 6.67
N LYS A 21 15.75 -5.12 7.05
CA LYS A 21 14.99 -4.34 6.09
C LYS A 21 16.03 -3.48 5.36
N SER A 22 16.47 -3.98 4.21
CA SER A 22 17.32 -3.22 3.31
C SER A 22 16.44 -2.11 2.75
N ASP A 23 16.39 -0.98 3.45
CA ASP A 23 15.83 0.27 2.94
C ASP A 23 16.79 0.83 1.87
N ASN A 24 16.93 0.10 0.76
CA ASN A 24 17.60 0.55 -0.47
C ASN A 24 16.68 1.44 -1.30
N ASN A 25 15.75 2.16 -0.66
CA ASN A 25 14.92 3.13 -1.34
C ASN A 25 15.54 4.51 -1.09
N ASN A 26 16.33 5.00 -2.04
CA ASN A 26 16.77 6.40 -2.13
C ASN A 26 15.59 7.38 -2.33
N ASP A 27 14.37 6.92 -2.07
CA ASP A 27 13.14 7.64 -2.32
C ASP A 27 12.74 8.35 -1.03
N ARG A 28 12.62 9.68 -1.13
CA ARG A 28 12.31 10.52 0.02
C ARG A 28 10.88 10.22 0.52
N PRO A 29 10.56 10.50 1.79
CA PRO A 29 9.18 10.51 2.26
C PRO A 29 8.32 11.36 1.31
N GLY A 30 7.20 10.81 0.86
CA GLY A 30 6.30 11.48 -0.06
C GLY A 30 4.92 11.71 0.54
N GLU A 31 4.15 12.56 -0.13
CA GLU A 31 2.74 12.78 0.16
C GLU A 31 1.86 12.07 -0.87
N VAL A 32 0.68 11.61 -0.45
CA VAL A 32 -0.29 10.95 -1.34
C VAL A 32 -0.86 11.89 -2.39
N TYR A 33 -0.80 13.20 -2.16
CA TYR A 33 -1.36 14.21 -3.05
C TYR A 33 -0.57 14.32 -4.36
N GLY A 34 -1.28 14.60 -5.45
CA GLY A 34 -0.70 14.76 -6.78
C GLY A 34 -1.37 13.90 -7.83
N LYS A 35 -0.76 13.88 -9.01
CA LYS A 35 -1.19 13.10 -10.15
C LYS A 35 -0.32 11.85 -10.29
N TRP A 36 -0.97 10.72 -10.48
CA TRP A 36 -0.37 9.39 -10.41
C TRP A 36 -0.76 8.59 -11.64
N LYS A 37 0.22 8.07 -12.37
CA LYS A 37 0.01 7.19 -13.53
C LYS A 37 -0.01 5.74 -13.07
N LEU A 38 -1.06 5.01 -13.40
CA LEU A 38 -1.19 3.58 -13.08
C LEU A 38 -0.16 2.79 -13.89
N THR A 39 0.61 1.93 -13.21
CA THR A 39 1.65 1.10 -13.85
C THR A 39 1.41 -0.38 -13.68
N GLU A 40 0.89 -0.81 -12.53
CA GLU A 40 0.66 -2.23 -12.27
C GLU A 40 -0.62 -2.45 -11.47
N THR A 41 -1.24 -3.61 -11.67
CA THR A 41 -2.38 -4.08 -10.87
C THR A 41 -2.13 -5.49 -10.37
N LEU A 42 -2.66 -5.79 -9.19
CA LEU A 42 -2.69 -7.10 -8.57
C LEU A 42 -4.15 -7.52 -8.39
N PHE A 43 -4.44 -8.75 -8.81
CA PHE A 43 -5.69 -9.43 -8.55
C PHE A 43 -5.41 -10.93 -8.41
N ASP A 44 -5.47 -11.43 -7.18
CA ASP A 44 -5.35 -12.86 -6.86
C ASP A 44 -6.75 -13.50 -6.84
N ILE A 45 -6.87 -14.70 -7.39
CA ILE A 45 -8.11 -15.48 -7.41
C ILE A 45 -8.24 -16.43 -6.22
N GLY A 46 -7.35 -16.31 -5.22
CA GLY A 46 -7.34 -17.11 -4.01
C GLY A 46 -6.48 -18.38 -4.13
N ASN A 47 -5.62 -18.47 -5.16
CA ASN A 47 -4.67 -19.58 -5.30
C ASN A 47 -3.27 -19.24 -4.77
N GLY A 48 -3.08 -18.02 -4.25
CA GLY A 48 -1.83 -17.56 -3.67
C GLY A 48 -0.73 -17.26 -4.70
N GLN A 49 -1.08 -17.18 -5.98
CA GLN A 49 -0.15 -16.89 -7.07
C GLN A 49 -0.33 -15.47 -7.63
N GLY A 50 -1.13 -14.64 -6.96
CA GLY A 50 -1.33 -13.24 -7.32
C GLY A 50 0.00 -12.50 -7.39
N LYS A 51 0.23 -11.82 -8.50
CA LYS A 51 1.39 -10.96 -8.72
C LYS A 51 0.97 -9.66 -9.40
N TYR A 52 1.72 -8.60 -9.13
CA TYR A 52 1.58 -7.36 -9.89
C TYR A 52 1.89 -7.62 -11.36
N THR A 53 0.99 -7.18 -12.23
CA THR A 53 1.14 -7.24 -13.67
C THR A 53 1.10 -5.83 -14.25
N LYS A 54 1.95 -5.56 -15.25
CA LYS A 54 2.01 -4.24 -15.88
C LYS A 54 0.73 -3.96 -16.65
N VAL A 55 0.20 -2.76 -16.49
CA VAL A 55 -0.93 -2.26 -17.29
C VAL A 55 -0.44 -1.98 -18.71
N THR A 56 -1.21 -2.45 -19.69
CA THR A 56 -0.99 -2.21 -21.12
C THR A 56 -2.12 -1.37 -21.71
N GLY A 57 -1.85 -0.68 -22.82
CA GLY A 57 -2.82 0.19 -23.50
C GLY A 57 -2.72 1.66 -23.08
N GLU A 58 -3.85 2.37 -23.14
CA GLU A 58 -3.92 3.79 -22.80
C GLU A 58 -3.54 4.05 -21.35
N ALA A 59 -2.79 5.13 -21.12
CA ALA A 59 -2.39 5.53 -19.77
C ALA A 59 -3.62 5.94 -18.94
N LYS A 60 -3.70 5.39 -17.73
CA LYS A 60 -4.74 5.68 -16.74
C LYS A 60 -4.16 6.46 -15.58
N TYR A 61 -4.93 7.41 -15.05
CA TYR A 61 -4.45 8.33 -14.02
C TYR A 61 -5.35 8.38 -12.80
N LEU A 62 -4.72 8.60 -11.65
CA LEU A 62 -5.36 8.92 -10.38
C LEU A 62 -4.85 10.29 -9.92
N GLN A 63 -5.77 11.23 -9.73
CA GLN A 63 -5.47 12.50 -9.09
C GLN A 63 -5.96 12.44 -7.64
N VAL A 64 -5.06 12.71 -6.71
CA VAL A 64 -5.33 12.77 -5.27
C VAL A 64 -5.24 14.24 -4.84
N GLU A 65 -6.38 14.84 -4.54
CA GLU A 65 -6.48 16.25 -4.20
C GLU A 65 -6.66 16.44 -2.70
N LYS A 66 -5.90 17.38 -2.13
CA LYS A 66 -6.16 17.87 -0.78
C LYS A 66 -7.45 18.68 -0.79
N SER A 67 -8.31 18.45 0.19
CA SER A 67 -9.42 19.35 0.50
C SER A 67 -9.16 19.87 1.90
N GLY A 68 -9.15 21.20 2.09
CA GLY A 68 -8.62 21.85 3.30
C GLY A 68 -9.10 21.22 4.62
N ASN A 69 -10.30 21.60 5.06
CA ASN A 69 -10.91 21.08 6.31
C ASN A 69 -11.85 19.88 6.05
N GLN A 70 -11.73 19.25 4.87
CA GLN A 70 -12.67 18.24 4.39
C GLN A 70 -11.92 16.99 3.93
N ALA A 71 -12.66 15.92 3.67
CA ALA A 71 -12.10 14.71 3.06
C ALA A 71 -11.40 15.07 1.73
N GLY A 72 -10.20 14.52 1.50
CA GLY A 72 -9.51 14.62 0.22
C GLY A 72 -10.33 13.98 -0.89
N LYS A 73 -10.06 14.34 -2.15
CA LYS A 73 -10.85 13.88 -3.30
C LYS A 73 -10.01 13.03 -4.23
N PHE A 74 -10.63 12.00 -4.81
CA PHE A 74 -10.07 11.25 -5.92
C PHE A 74 -10.70 11.74 -7.23
N LYS A 75 -9.88 11.83 -8.29
CA LYS A 75 -10.32 12.02 -9.67
C LYS A 75 -9.49 11.15 -10.61
N GLY A 76 -9.91 11.07 -11.87
CA GLY A 76 -9.22 10.29 -12.91
C GLY A 76 -9.94 8.97 -13.21
N ASP A 77 -9.30 8.15 -14.03
CA ASP A 77 -9.89 6.96 -14.64
C ASP A 77 -9.17 5.66 -14.28
N ALA A 78 -8.11 5.73 -13.46
CA ALA A 78 -7.43 4.54 -12.98
C ALA A 78 -8.27 3.72 -11.97
N ILE A 79 -9.06 4.39 -11.13
CA ILE A 79 -9.99 3.74 -10.18
C ILE A 79 -11.32 4.53 -10.16
N PRO A 80 -12.23 4.31 -11.15
CA PRO A 80 -13.34 5.21 -11.45
C PRO A 80 -14.44 5.32 -10.38
N ASN A 81 -14.43 4.43 -9.39
CA ASN A 81 -15.46 4.38 -8.34
C ASN A 81 -15.09 5.14 -7.07
N LEU A 82 -13.86 5.63 -6.95
CA LEU A 82 -13.42 6.38 -5.76
C LEU A 82 -13.93 7.83 -5.80
N ILE A 83 -14.36 8.34 -4.65
CA ILE A 83 -14.91 9.70 -4.51
C ILE A 83 -14.00 10.54 -3.61
N SER A 84 -13.83 10.11 -2.37
CA SER A 84 -13.11 10.87 -1.35
C SER A 84 -12.43 9.97 -0.34
N PHE A 85 -11.54 10.54 0.46
CA PHE A 85 -10.82 9.82 1.50
C PHE A 85 -10.49 10.69 2.71
N LYS A 86 -10.20 10.00 3.82
CA LYS A 86 -9.57 10.58 5.01
C LYS A 86 -8.35 9.74 5.36
N ILE A 87 -7.20 10.39 5.56
CA ILE A 87 -6.01 9.71 6.08
C ILE A 87 -6.26 9.41 7.55
N LEU A 88 -6.17 8.15 7.94
CA LEU A 88 -6.33 7.72 9.32
C LEU A 88 -4.97 7.69 10.03
N ASP A 89 -3.95 7.20 9.33
CA ASP A 89 -2.56 7.15 9.80
C ASP A 89 -1.59 6.97 8.62
N SER A 90 -0.33 6.61 8.90
CA SER A 90 0.74 6.45 7.91
C SER A 90 0.56 5.27 6.94
N VAL A 91 -0.39 4.36 7.18
CA VAL A 91 -0.61 3.17 6.33
C VAL A 91 -2.07 2.92 5.99
N ARG A 92 -3.02 3.66 6.58
CA ARG A 92 -4.47 3.49 6.37
C ARG A 92 -5.16 4.78 5.96
N MET A 93 -6.09 4.64 5.02
CA MET A 93 -7.05 5.69 4.68
C MET A 93 -8.46 5.13 4.64
N GLU A 94 -9.41 5.91 5.12
CA GLU A 94 -10.84 5.65 4.97
C GLU A 94 -11.28 6.18 3.61
N VAL A 95 -11.89 5.33 2.79
CA VAL A 95 -12.25 5.63 1.39
C VAL A 95 -13.75 5.53 1.20
N TYR A 96 -14.30 6.57 0.56
CA TYR A 96 -15.70 6.65 0.16
C TYR A 96 -15.78 6.42 -1.35
N ALA A 97 -16.56 5.42 -1.76
CA ALA A 97 -16.72 5.03 -3.15
C ALA A 97 -18.21 4.99 -3.54
N LYS A 98 -18.50 5.12 -4.83
CA LYS A 98 -19.88 5.08 -5.35
C LYS A 98 -20.57 3.73 -5.11
N THR A 99 -19.78 2.66 -5.05
CA THR A 99 -20.26 1.28 -4.99
C THR A 99 -20.57 0.79 -3.58
N TYR A 100 -20.13 1.49 -2.54
CA TYR A 100 -20.29 1.08 -1.15
C TYR A 100 -21.18 2.07 -0.40
N GLN A 101 -22.08 1.54 0.45
CA GLN A 101 -22.94 2.37 1.31
C GLN A 101 -22.17 2.97 2.50
N MET A 102 -21.07 2.32 2.90
CA MET A 102 -20.22 2.71 4.02
C MET A 102 -18.78 2.88 3.54
N PRO A 103 -18.00 3.78 4.16
CA PRO A 103 -16.60 3.90 3.83
C PRO A 103 -15.84 2.63 4.21
N VAL A 104 -14.77 2.35 3.45
CA VAL A 104 -13.94 1.17 3.61
C VAL A 104 -12.49 1.58 3.84
N VAL A 105 -11.76 0.81 4.64
CA VAL A 105 -10.36 1.13 4.95
C VAL A 105 -9.44 0.52 3.91
N PHE A 106 -8.74 1.38 3.18
CA PHE A 106 -7.68 0.99 2.26
C PHE A 106 -6.35 1.08 2.97
N ARG A 107 -5.41 0.20 2.62
CA ARG A 107 -4.00 0.37 2.96
C ARG A 107 -3.30 1.13 1.84
N TYR A 108 -2.25 1.85 2.20
CA TYR A 108 -1.42 2.53 1.22
C TYR A 108 0.04 2.60 1.65
N GLN A 109 0.91 2.79 0.66
CA GLN A 109 2.31 3.12 0.84
C GLN A 109 2.67 4.21 -0.16
N VAL A 110 3.37 5.23 0.28
CA VAL A 110 3.73 6.38 -0.56
C VAL A 110 5.19 6.78 -0.35
N SER A 111 5.82 7.18 -1.44
CA SER A 111 7.14 7.82 -1.49
C SER A 111 7.09 9.05 -2.40
N ALA A 112 8.23 9.70 -2.61
CA ALA A 112 8.30 10.82 -3.54
C ALA A 112 7.91 10.41 -4.97
N ASN A 113 8.17 9.17 -5.40
CA ASN A 113 7.94 8.75 -6.79
C ASN A 113 6.89 7.63 -6.96
N SER A 114 6.46 6.97 -5.89
CA SER A 114 5.53 5.83 -5.98
C SER A 114 4.35 5.95 -5.02
N LEU A 115 3.24 5.38 -5.46
CA LEU A 115 2.04 5.20 -4.64
C LEU A 115 1.53 3.77 -4.86
N GLU A 116 1.33 3.04 -3.76
CA GLU A 116 0.62 1.77 -3.75
C GLU A 116 -0.68 1.95 -2.94
N ILE A 117 -1.80 1.49 -3.50
CA ILE A 117 -3.11 1.48 -2.84
C ILE A 117 -3.65 0.05 -2.85
N ASN A 118 -4.01 -0.47 -1.68
CA ASN A 118 -4.59 -1.79 -1.51
C ASN A 118 -6.01 -1.67 -0.91
N PRO A 119 -7.06 -1.92 -1.71
CA PRO A 119 -8.41 -2.10 -1.20
C PRO A 119 -8.50 -3.29 -0.23
N PRO A 120 -9.53 -3.35 0.63
CA PRO A 120 -9.79 -4.50 1.48
C PRO A 120 -10.39 -5.62 0.64
N CYS A 121 -9.52 -6.45 0.06
CA CYS A 121 -9.91 -7.67 -0.64
C CYS A 121 -9.63 -8.89 0.25
N ILE A 122 -10.45 -9.94 0.11
CA ILE A 122 -10.23 -11.21 0.79
C ILE A 122 -8.96 -11.85 0.23
N GLU A 123 -8.85 -11.87 -1.10
CA GLU A 123 -7.66 -12.24 -1.85
C GLU A 123 -6.78 -11.01 -2.14
N GLY A 124 -5.50 -11.21 -2.46
CA GLY A 124 -4.57 -10.11 -2.72
C GLY A 124 -5.02 -9.19 -3.87
N CYS A 125 -5.15 -7.89 -3.60
CA CYS A 125 -5.44 -6.89 -4.63
C CYS A 125 -4.65 -5.60 -4.40
N GLY A 126 -4.38 -4.85 -5.46
CA GLY A 126 -3.63 -3.61 -5.33
C GLY A 126 -3.39 -2.89 -6.65
N TYR A 127 -3.06 -1.61 -6.51
CA TYR A 127 -2.75 -0.70 -7.60
C TYR A 127 -1.43 -0.02 -7.30
N ARG A 128 -0.53 -0.01 -8.29
CA ARG A 128 0.74 0.71 -8.20
C ARG A 128 0.79 1.81 -9.23
N PHE A 129 1.31 2.94 -8.79
CA PHE A 129 1.43 4.14 -9.56
C PHE A 129 2.82 4.73 -9.47
N VAL A 130 3.18 5.47 -10.51
CA VAL A 130 4.32 6.40 -10.49
C VAL A 130 3.83 7.82 -10.53
N ARG A 131 4.54 8.72 -9.84
CA ARG A 131 4.19 10.15 -9.87
C ARG A 131 4.32 10.67 -11.30
N GLU A 132 3.30 11.37 -11.76
CA GLU A 132 3.37 12.11 -13.02
C GLU A 132 4.05 13.45 -12.74
N GLN A 133 5.07 13.76 -13.55
CA GLN A 133 5.84 15.00 -13.46
C GLN A 133 5.06 16.19 -14.03
#